data_AF-A0A8X6NJQ6-F1
#
_entry.id   AF-A0A8X6NJQ6-F1
#
_cell.length_a   1.000
_cell.length_b   1.000
_cell.length_c   1.000
_cell.angle_alpha   90.00
_cell.angle_beta   90.00
_cell.angle_gamma   90.00
#
_symmetry.space_group_name_H-M   'P 1'
#
loop_
_entity.id
_entity.type
_entity.pdbx_description
1 polymer ?
#
loop_
_entity_poly.entity_id
_entity_poly.type
_entity_poly.pdbx_seq_one_letter_code
_entity_poly.pdbx_strand_id
1 'polypeptide(L)'
;SGPIQLWQFLLELLTDKSCQNFISWTGDGWEFKLTDPDEVARRWGIRKNKPKMNYEKLSRGLRYYYDKNIIHKTAGKRYVYRFVCDLQNLLGYTPEE
;
A
#
# COMPACT_ATOMS: atom_id res chain seq x y z
N SER A 1 1.14 -21.29 -0.15
CA SER A 1 1.01 -19.83 -0.23
C SER A 1 2.40 -19.23 -0.39
N GLY A 2 2.68 -18.53 -1.50
CA GLY A 2 4.02 -17.99 -1.79
C GLY A 2 4.44 -16.83 -0.87
N PRO A 3 5.64 -16.27 -1.08
CA PRO A 3 6.10 -15.10 -0.31
C PRO A 3 5.13 -13.93 -0.41
N ILE A 4 4.87 -13.24 0.72
CA ILE A 4 4.01 -12.05 0.76
C ILE A 4 4.44 -11.00 -0.29
N GLN A 5 3.44 -10.46 -1.00
CA GLN A 5 3.62 -9.39 -1.98
C GLN A 5 3.45 -8.01 -1.34
N LEU A 6 4.05 -6.98 -1.95
CA LEU A 6 4.01 -5.62 -1.39
C LEU A 6 2.58 -5.08 -1.25
N TRP A 7 1.68 -5.36 -2.20
CA TRP A 7 0.30 -4.87 -2.14
C TRP A 7 -0.48 -5.49 -0.98
N GLN A 8 -0.26 -6.79 -0.70
CA GLN A 8 -0.86 -7.50 0.44
C GLN A 8 -0.36 -6.92 1.76
N PHE A 9 0.94 -6.63 1.84
CA PHE A 9 1.54 -5.98 3.00
C PHE A 9 0.96 -4.58 3.25
N LEU A 10 0.80 -3.76 2.20
CA LEU A 10 0.19 -2.44 2.35
C LEU A 10 -1.26 -2.53 2.82
N LEU A 11 -2.02 -3.49 2.29
CA LEU A 11 -3.39 -3.73 2.70
C LEU A 11 -3.48 -4.15 4.17
N GLU A 12 -2.59 -5.03 4.63
CA GLU A 12 -2.49 -5.43 6.05
C GLU A 12 -2.28 -4.20 6.96
N LEU A 13 -1.35 -3.30 6.60
CA LEU A 13 -1.13 -2.07 7.36
C LEU A 13 -2.35 -1.13 7.33
N LEU A 14 -3.04 -1.03 6.19
CA LEU A 14 -4.22 -0.18 6.04
C LEU A 14 -5.43 -0.67 6.85
N THR A 15 -5.47 -1.96 7.16
CA THR A 15 -6.51 -2.57 8.02
C THR A 15 -6.17 -2.53 9.52
N ASP A 16 -4.94 -2.15 9.88
CA ASP A 16 -4.49 -2.06 11.27
C ASP A 16 -4.59 -0.61 11.78
N LYS A 17 -5.50 -0.36 12.73
CA LYS A 17 -5.69 0.98 13.33
C LYS A 17 -4.41 1.53 13.98
N SER A 18 -3.50 0.68 14.44
CA SER A 18 -2.22 1.12 15.04
C SER A 18 -1.23 1.67 14.02
N CYS A 19 -1.49 1.48 12.72
CA CYS A 19 -0.63 1.91 11.62
C CYS A 19 -1.06 3.25 10.99
N GLN A 20 -2.21 3.81 11.40
CA GLN A 20 -2.84 4.98 10.76
C GLN A 20 -1.98 6.25 10.77
N ASN A 21 -0.99 6.35 11.67
CA ASN A 21 -0.08 7.48 11.73
C ASN A 21 0.93 7.52 10.57
N PHE A 22 1.25 6.39 9.94
CA PHE A 22 2.21 6.31 8.81
C PHE A 22 1.61 5.83 7.48
N ILE A 23 0.42 5.22 7.51
CA ILE A 23 -0.34 4.83 6.31
C ILE A 23 -1.84 4.80 6.61
N SER A 24 -2.65 5.43 5.77
CA SER A 24 -4.11 5.47 5.98
C SER A 24 -4.89 5.57 4.67
N TRP A 25 -6.16 5.16 4.71
CA TRP A 25 -7.14 5.49 3.68
C TRP A 25 -7.37 7.01 3.64
N THR A 26 -7.71 7.54 2.47
CA THR A 26 -8.05 8.97 2.31
C THR A 26 -9.54 9.25 2.50
N GLY A 27 -10.37 8.20 2.54
CA GLY A 27 -11.83 8.30 2.53
C GLY A 27 -12.46 8.38 1.13
N ASP A 28 -11.65 8.27 0.07
CA ASP A 28 -12.11 8.23 -1.32
C ASP A 28 -11.90 6.81 -1.89
N GLY A 29 -12.89 5.94 -1.70
CA GLY A 29 -12.82 4.53 -2.10
C GLY A 29 -11.55 3.85 -1.56
N TRP A 30 -10.88 3.06 -2.40
CA TRP A 30 -9.61 2.41 -2.07
C TRP A 30 -8.36 3.29 -2.27
N GLU A 31 -8.49 4.62 -2.18
CA GLU A 31 -7.35 5.52 -2.18
C GLU A 31 -6.71 5.60 -0.80
N PHE A 32 -5.38 5.49 -0.77
CA PHE A 32 -4.60 5.55 0.44
C PHE A 32 -3.40 6.48 0.28
N LYS A 33 -2.89 6.94 1.42
CA LYS A 33 -1.72 7.80 1.53
C LYS A 33 -0.69 7.18 2.45
N LEU A 34 0.57 7.24 2.03
CA LEU A 34 1.71 7.02 2.92
C LEU A 34 2.02 8.37 3.59
N THR A 35 1.61 8.55 4.84
CA THR A 35 1.87 9.78 5.60
C THR A 35 3.32 9.84 6.07
N ASP A 36 3.90 8.69 6.41
CA ASP A 36 5.33 8.50 6.63
C ASP A 36 5.85 7.37 5.72
N PRO A 37 6.33 7.71 4.51
CA PRO A 37 6.80 6.71 3.55
C PRO A 37 8.05 5.95 4.00
N ASP A 38 8.87 6.54 4.88
CA ASP A 38 10.10 5.93 5.36
C ASP A 38 9.80 4.84 6.39
N GLU A 39 8.84 5.08 7.30
CA GLU A 39 8.37 4.05 8.23
C GLU A 39 7.73 2.85 7.51
N VAL A 40 6.91 3.11 6.48
CA VAL A 40 6.33 2.06 5.64
C VAL A 40 7.42 1.24 4.94
N ALA A 41 8.42 1.91 4.38
CA ALA A 41 9.55 1.25 3.73
C ALA A 41 10.41 0.44 4.71
N ARG A 42 10.64 0.95 5.92
CA ARG A 42 11.37 0.26 6.99
C ARG A 42 10.65 -1.03 7.39
N ARG A 43 9.34 -0.96 7.64
CA ARG A 43 8.52 -2.14 7.98
C ARG A 43 8.47 -3.17 6.84
N TRP A 44 8.38 -2.72 5.59
CA TRP A 44 8.48 -3.62 4.44
C TRP A 44 9.86 -4.30 4.37
N GLY A 45 10.92 -3.54 4.64
CA GLY A 45 12.29 -4.04 4.76
C GLY A 45 12.39 -5.16 5.80
N ILE A 46 11.83 -4.95 6.99
CA ILE A 46 11.78 -5.97 8.05
C ILE A 46 11.01 -7.21 7.58
N ARG A 47 9.80 -7.02 7.03
CA ARG A 47 8.94 -8.12 6.55
C ARG A 47 9.61 -9.02 5.50
N LYS A 48 10.51 -8.46 4.69
CA LYS A 48 11.22 -9.18 3.61
C LYS A 48 12.69 -9.48 3.91
N ASN A 49 13.16 -9.19 5.13
CA ASN A 49 14.57 -9.28 5.51
C ASN A 49 15.51 -8.52 4.55
N LYS A 50 15.16 -7.26 4.26
CA LYS A 50 15.90 -6.32 3.40
C LYS A 50 16.24 -5.04 4.19
N PRO A 51 17.33 -5.03 4.98
CA PRO A 51 17.66 -3.89 5.88
C PRO A 51 17.96 -2.59 5.14
N LYS A 52 18.30 -2.64 3.85
CA LYS A 52 18.54 -1.46 2.98
C LYS A 52 17.30 -1.03 2.18
N MET A 53 16.09 -1.45 2.60
CA MET A 53 14.85 -0.99 1.98
C MET A 53 14.62 0.50 2.31
N ASN A 54 14.14 1.26 1.34
CA ASN A 54 13.80 2.67 1.48
C ASN A 54 12.59 2.98 0.57
N TYR A 55 12.04 4.19 0.70
CA TYR A 55 10.86 4.57 -0.07
C TYR A 55 11.11 4.55 -1.58
N GLU A 56 12.28 4.94 -2.06
CA GLU A 56 12.61 4.93 -3.48
C GLU A 56 12.48 3.53 -4.10
N LYS A 57 13.03 2.51 -3.42
CA LYS A 57 12.93 1.10 -3.82
C LYS A 57 11.51 0.56 -3.69
N LEU A 58 10.81 0.89 -2.59
CA LEU A 58 9.41 0.50 -2.39
C LEU A 58 8.53 1.08 -3.49
N SER A 59 8.68 2.37 -3.80
CA SER A 59 7.93 3.06 -4.85
C SER A 59 8.21 2.48 -6.24
N ARG A 60 9.41 1.94 -6.48
CA ARG A 60 9.69 1.16 -7.71
C ARG A 60 8.82 -0.08 -7.81
N GLY A 61 8.59 -0.75 -6.67
CA GLY A 61 7.62 -1.85 -6.53
C GLY A 61 6.20 -1.41 -6.85
N LEU A 62 5.76 -0.26 -6.32
CA LEU A 62 4.44 0.29 -6.62
C LEU A 62 4.25 0.59 -8.11
N ARG A 63 5.28 1.13 -8.79
CA ARG A 63 5.23 1.38 -10.24
C ARG A 63 5.02 0.11 -11.06
N TYR A 64 5.54 -1.04 -10.62
CA TYR A 64 5.29 -2.32 -11.31
C TYR A 64 3.84 -2.82 -11.20
N TYR A 65 3.02 -2.21 -10.34
CA TYR A 65 1.61 -2.56 -10.23
C TYR A 65 0.71 -1.79 -11.20
N TYR A 66 1.23 -0.79 -11.91
CA TYR A 66 0.41 0.07 -12.77
C TYR A 66 -0.15 -0.73 -13.94
N ASP A 67 0.73 -1.41 -14.69
CA ASP A 67 0.35 -2.24 -15.84
C ASP A 67 -0.41 -3.51 -15.42
N LYS A 68 -0.31 -3.90 -14.14
CA LYS A 68 -0.98 -5.08 -13.59
C LYS A 68 -2.38 -4.78 -13.06
N ASN A 69 -2.82 -3.52 -13.10
CA ASN A 69 -4.08 -3.06 -12.53
C ASN A 69 -4.28 -3.51 -11.07
N ILE A 70 -3.22 -3.37 -10.26
CA ILE A 70 -3.30 -3.66 -8.81
C ILE A 70 -3.38 -2.35 -8.01
N ILE A 71 -2.41 -1.46 -8.20
CA ILE A 71 -2.35 -0.15 -7.55
C ILE A 71 -1.98 0.88 -8.62
N HIS A 72 -2.64 2.02 -8.64
CA HIS A 72 -2.30 3.19 -9.46
C HIS A 72 -1.85 4.37 -8.61
N LYS A 73 -1.07 5.27 -9.22
CA LYS A 73 -0.69 6.55 -8.60
C LYS A 73 -1.80 7.57 -8.77
N THR A 74 -2.24 8.22 -7.70
CA THR A 74 -3.13 9.39 -7.84
C THR A 74 -2.30 10.58 -8.35
N ALA A 75 -2.62 11.08 -9.55
CA ALA A 75 -1.92 12.20 -10.16
C ALA A 75 -2.01 13.48 -9.30
N GLY A 76 -0.95 14.29 -9.28
CA GLY A 76 -0.90 15.56 -8.54
C GLY A 76 -0.80 15.45 -7.02
N LYS A 77 -1.07 14.29 -6.40
CA LYS A 77 -1.03 14.12 -4.93
C LYS A 77 0.27 13.42 -4.49
N ARG A 78 1.05 14.00 -3.57
CA ARG A 78 2.29 13.38 -3.07
C ARG A 78 1.98 12.16 -2.19
N TYR A 79 2.63 11.02 -2.47
CA TYR A 79 2.49 9.75 -1.71
C TYR A 79 1.11 9.11 -1.65
N VAL A 80 0.20 9.54 -2.54
CA VAL A 80 -1.15 8.98 -2.65
C VAL A 80 -1.25 8.00 -3.81
N TYR A 81 -1.89 6.86 -3.55
CA TYR A 81 -2.06 5.73 -4.45
C TYR A 81 -3.47 5.16 -4.27
N ARG A 82 -3.94 4.35 -5.21
CA ARG A 82 -5.27 3.72 -5.16
C ARG A 82 -5.18 2.27 -5.57
N PHE A 83 -5.80 1.36 -4.81
CA PHE A 83 -6.03 0.01 -5.32
C PHE A 83 -7.10 0.04 -6.40
N VAL A 84 -6.80 -0.57 -7.54
CA VAL A 84 -7.70 -0.63 -8.71
C VAL A 84 -8.08 -2.07 -9.07
N CYS A 85 -7.51 -3.06 -8.36
CA CYS A 85 -8.02 -4.42 -8.41
C CYS A 85 -9.32 -4.54 -7.61
N ASP A 86 -10.06 -5.62 -7.86
CA ASP A 86 -11.32 -5.91 -7.20
C ASP A 86 -11.13 -6.35 -5.75
N LEU A 87 -10.81 -5.39 -4.89
CA LEU A 87 -10.64 -5.63 -3.46
C LEU A 87 -11.95 -6.00 -2.77
N GLN A 88 -13.10 -5.53 -3.26
CA GLN A 88 -14.39 -5.87 -2.70
C GLN A 88 -14.64 -7.37 -2.78
N ASN A 89 -14.41 -7.98 -3.94
CA ASN A 89 -14.53 -9.43 -4.07
C ASN A 89 -13.46 -10.20 -3.29
N LEU A 90 -12.27 -9.62 -3.10
CA LEU A 90 -11.20 -10.25 -2.34
C LEU A 90 -11.45 -10.24 -0.82
N LEU A 91 -12.02 -9.15 -0.30
CA LEU A 91 -12.12 -8.87 1.13
C LEU A 91 -13.52 -9.12 1.69
N GLY A 92 -14.54 -9.07 0.83
CA GLY A 92 -15.94 -9.25 1.22
C GLY A 92 -16.58 -8.02 1.85
N TYR A 93 -15.96 -6.85 1.76
CA TYR A 93 -16.49 -5.57 2.25
C TYR A 93 -16.19 -4.42 1.28
N THR A 94 -16.97 -3.34 1.35
CA THR A 94 -16.80 -2.12 0.53
C THR A 94 -15.89 -1.11 1.24
N PRO A 95 -15.32 -0.11 0.55
CA PRO A 95 -14.50 0.92 1.19
C PRO A 95 -15.20 1.70 2.31
N GLU A 96 -16.53 1.73 2.31
CA GLU A 96 -17.36 2.49 3.24
C GLU A 96 -17.68 1.75 4.54
N GLU A 97 -17.50 0.43 4.56
CA GLU A 97 -17.71 -0.46 5.73
C GLU A 97 -16.48 -0.51 6.64
#